data_AF-A0A7Z7ITF9-F1
#
_entry.id   AF-A0A7Z7ITF9-F1
#
_cell.length_a   1.000
_cell.length_b   1.000
_cell.length_c   1.000
_cell.angle_alpha   90.00
_cell.angle_beta   90.00
_cell.angle_gamma   90.00
#
_symmetry.space_group_name_H-M   'P 1'
#
loop_
_entity.id
_entity.type
_entity.pdbx_description
1 polymer ?
#
loop_
_entity_poly.entity_id
_entity_poly.type
_entity_poly.pdbx_seq_one_letter_code
_entity_poly.pdbx_strand_id
1 'polypeptide(L)'
;MSSFVIATPGFLMAATQDLTTIEQAVGAANAAAASSTTRVLAAAEDEVSAAIARLFGAYGYEYQALSVQAAVFHAQFVQALDASAQAYAAVEAATASQLQTLGQDTLGVINAHTQALLGRPLIGNGADGTAAHPDGGAGGLLYGNGGNGYSPAVAGGSGGSGGAAGLVGNGGAGGNAGAGGVGGNGGAGGSGGWLYGTGGAGGNAGAGGIAGNGGAAGLIGTGGAGGIGAGHGVGGAGGQGGLLYGTGGAGGNGGVGGIGGQGGAAGLIGTGGAGGNGAGNGDGGVGGQGGLLYGSGGAGGNGGAAGGTAGQGGAAGLIGTGGAGGNGAGNGDGGDGGLGGWLYGAGGAGGNGGGGGGRGAGGGGGGGGAPAVYTPRPARPAPPGRALGWTLLS
;
A
#
# COMPACT_ATOMS: atom_id res chain seq x y z
N MET A 1 7.82 40.76 -20.96
CA MET A 1 8.55 39.64 -20.32
C MET A 1 8.22 39.67 -18.85
N SER A 2 7.41 38.74 -18.35
CA SER A 2 7.23 38.55 -16.92
C SER A 2 8.50 37.89 -16.39
N SER A 3 9.26 38.58 -15.53
CA SER A 3 10.32 37.92 -14.77
C SER A 3 9.65 37.05 -13.71
N PHE A 4 10.03 35.77 -13.65
CA PHE A 4 9.59 34.89 -12.60
C PHE A 4 10.49 35.13 -11.38
N VAL A 5 9.90 35.63 -10.30
CA VAL A 5 10.56 35.70 -8.99
C VAL A 5 10.32 34.35 -8.31
N ILE A 6 11.39 33.58 -8.08
CA ILE A 6 11.34 32.35 -7.28
C ILE A 6 11.70 32.74 -5.86
N ALA A 7 10.70 32.77 -4.97
CA ALA A 7 10.90 32.97 -3.54
C ALA A 7 10.55 31.67 -2.81
N THR A 8 11.43 31.23 -1.94
CA THR A 8 11.23 30.03 -1.10
C THR A 8 11.02 30.51 0.33
N PRO A 9 9.76 30.53 0.83
CA PRO A 9 9.44 31.10 2.14
C PRO A 9 10.29 30.53 3.29
N GLY A 10 10.67 29.24 3.20
CA GLY A 10 11.54 28.59 4.17
C GLY A 10 12.93 29.23 4.30
N PHE A 11 13.56 29.68 3.21
CA PHE A 11 14.86 30.35 3.27
C PHE A 11 14.75 31.79 3.78
N LEU A 12 13.64 32.48 3.50
CA LEU A 12 13.40 33.83 4.00
C LEU A 12 13.16 33.85 5.52
N MET A 13 12.44 32.86 6.05
CA MET A 13 12.27 32.70 7.51
C MET A 13 13.60 32.40 8.21
N ALA A 14 14.42 31.51 7.65
CA ALA A 14 15.76 31.24 8.18
C ALA A 14 16.65 32.49 8.17
N ALA A 15 16.66 33.24 7.05
CA ALA A 15 17.40 34.49 6.96
C ALA A 15 16.93 35.55 7.96
N THR A 16 15.63 35.64 8.24
CA THR A 16 15.06 36.54 9.26
C THR A 16 15.59 36.19 10.66
N GLN A 17 15.71 34.90 10.97
CA GLN A 17 16.27 34.41 12.23
C GLN A 17 17.78 34.70 12.35
N ASP A 18 18.54 34.51 11.28
CA ASP A 18 19.97 34.83 11.23
C ASP A 18 20.20 36.33 11.42
N LEU A 19 19.42 37.18 10.74
CA LEU A 19 19.50 38.64 10.87
C LEU A 19 19.16 39.11 12.29
N THR A 20 18.21 38.48 12.95
CA THR A 20 17.89 38.76 14.37
C THR A 20 19.07 38.40 15.27
N THR A 21 19.73 37.27 15.01
CA THR A 21 20.91 36.83 15.77
C THR A 21 22.10 37.78 15.57
N ILE A 22 22.32 38.27 14.35
CA ILE A 22 23.35 39.27 14.03
C ILE A 22 23.08 40.58 14.78
N GLU A 23 21.85 41.06 14.79
CA GLU A 23 21.47 42.28 15.52
C GLU A 23 21.77 42.15 17.02
N GLN A 24 21.39 41.05 17.64
CA GLN A 24 21.68 40.80 19.05
C GLN A 24 23.19 40.78 19.33
N ALA A 25 23.98 40.13 18.47
CA ALA A 25 25.42 40.07 18.61
C ALA A 25 26.08 41.45 18.47
N VAL A 26 25.66 42.24 17.47
CA VAL A 26 26.16 43.61 17.24
C VAL A 26 25.75 44.55 18.37
N GLY A 27 24.50 44.47 18.82
CA GLY A 27 23.99 45.24 19.97
C GLY A 27 24.77 44.94 21.26
N ALA A 28 25.02 43.66 21.54
CA ALA A 28 25.83 43.25 22.68
C ALA A 28 27.29 43.75 22.59
N ALA A 29 27.90 43.68 21.40
CA ALA A 29 29.25 44.19 21.17
C ALA A 29 29.34 45.72 21.34
N ASN A 30 28.38 46.46 20.78
CA ASN A 30 28.30 47.92 20.93
C ASN A 30 28.09 48.35 22.38
N ALA A 31 27.27 47.61 23.15
CA ALA A 31 27.06 47.85 24.57
C ALA A 31 28.33 47.56 25.40
N ALA A 32 29.03 46.46 25.12
CA ALA A 32 30.27 46.09 25.80
C ALA A 32 31.39 47.12 25.57
N ALA A 33 31.48 47.70 24.37
CA ALA A 33 32.48 48.71 24.01
C ALA A 33 32.11 50.14 24.42
N ALA A 34 30.87 50.38 24.89
CA ALA A 34 30.37 51.74 25.11
C ALA A 34 31.18 52.52 26.15
N SER A 35 31.54 51.90 27.28
CA SER A 35 32.25 52.59 28.36
C SER A 35 33.70 52.94 28.00
N SER A 36 34.43 52.04 27.35
CA SER A 36 35.83 52.23 26.97
C SER A 36 36.03 53.26 25.85
N THR A 37 35.03 53.41 24.98
CA THR A 37 35.10 54.33 23.81
C THR A 37 34.58 55.73 24.12
N THR A 38 33.68 55.89 25.10
CA THR A 38 33.12 57.20 25.49
C THR A 38 33.84 57.86 26.66
N ARG A 39 34.59 57.09 27.46
CA ARG A 39 35.32 57.57 28.65
C ARG A 39 36.83 57.46 28.48
N VAL A 40 37.33 57.99 27.37
CA VAL A 40 38.78 58.05 27.10
C VAL A 40 39.44 59.03 28.06
N LEU A 41 40.47 58.59 28.78
CA LEU A 41 41.27 59.42 29.67
C LEU A 41 42.42 60.09 28.90
N ALA A 42 42.80 61.29 29.32
CA ALA A 42 43.99 61.96 28.79
C ALA A 42 45.25 61.18 29.17
N ALA A 43 46.20 61.03 28.23
CA ALA A 43 47.42 60.27 28.45
C ALA A 43 48.44 61.00 29.37
N ALA A 44 48.37 62.33 29.43
CA ALA A 44 49.15 63.19 30.30
C ALA A 44 48.33 64.44 30.68
N GLU A 45 48.80 65.22 31.66
CA GLU A 45 48.10 66.43 32.19
C GLU A 45 48.25 67.66 31.27
N ASP A 46 48.41 67.45 29.97
CA ASP A 46 48.55 68.51 28.98
C ASP A 46 47.25 68.73 28.17
N GLU A 47 47.10 69.94 27.63
CA GLU A 47 45.92 70.36 26.89
C GLU A 47 45.73 69.57 25.58
N VAL A 48 46.81 69.08 24.95
CA VAL A 48 46.74 68.31 23.70
C VAL A 48 46.19 66.92 23.99
N SER A 49 46.70 66.24 25.03
CA SER A 49 46.15 64.95 25.51
C SER A 49 44.68 65.07 25.94
N ALA A 50 44.31 66.17 26.61
CA ALA A 50 42.93 66.43 27.01
C ALA A 50 42.00 66.73 25.82
N ALA A 51 42.50 67.41 24.78
CA ALA A 51 41.75 67.66 23.55
C ALA A 51 41.54 66.37 22.73
N ILE A 52 42.57 65.53 22.61
CA ILE A 52 42.50 64.24 21.92
C ILE A 52 41.50 63.29 22.62
N ALA A 53 41.55 63.19 23.96
CA ALA A 53 40.61 62.37 24.72
C ALA A 53 39.15 62.83 24.53
N ARG A 54 38.90 64.15 24.49
CA ARG A 54 37.58 64.71 24.21
C ARG A 54 37.10 64.40 22.79
N LEU A 55 37.98 64.50 21.78
CA LEU A 55 37.64 64.17 20.40
C LEU A 55 37.21 62.70 20.27
N PHE A 56 38.00 61.77 20.82
CA PHE A 56 37.66 60.34 20.77
C PHE A 56 36.39 60.01 21.58
N GLY A 57 36.19 60.63 22.74
CA GLY A 57 34.98 60.46 23.53
C GLY A 57 33.72 60.95 22.78
N ALA A 58 33.79 62.12 22.14
CA ALA A 58 32.70 62.66 21.32
C ALA A 58 32.36 61.75 20.13
N TYR A 59 33.39 61.26 19.42
CA TYR A 59 33.20 60.31 18.32
C TYR A 59 32.55 58.99 18.80
N GLY A 60 32.93 58.50 19.99
CA GLY A 60 32.29 57.34 20.62
C GLY A 60 30.81 57.56 20.90
N TYR A 61 30.41 58.75 21.36
CA TYR A 61 28.98 59.09 21.56
C TYR A 61 28.20 59.15 20.25
N GLU A 62 28.75 59.78 19.21
CA GLU A 62 28.13 59.85 17.89
C GLU A 62 27.96 58.46 17.27
N TYR A 63 28.95 57.59 17.40
CA TYR A 63 28.87 56.19 16.98
C TYR A 63 27.74 55.43 17.71
N GLN A 64 27.57 55.62 19.01
CA GLN A 64 26.48 54.99 19.77
C GLN A 64 25.10 55.51 19.36
N ALA A 65 24.97 56.81 19.05
CA ALA A 65 23.73 57.36 18.52
C ALA A 65 23.38 56.76 17.14
N LEU A 66 24.37 56.61 16.27
CA LEU A 66 24.21 55.99 14.96
C LEU A 66 23.88 54.49 15.05
N SER A 67 24.49 53.77 15.99
CA SER A 67 24.25 52.32 16.16
C SER A 67 22.80 52.03 16.59
N VAL A 68 22.21 52.90 17.43
CA VAL A 68 20.78 52.83 17.79
C VAL A 68 19.89 53.08 16.56
N GLN A 69 20.22 54.05 15.72
CA GLN A 69 19.47 54.30 14.48
C GLN A 69 19.58 53.14 13.49
N ALA A 70 20.75 52.51 13.38
CA ALA A 70 20.98 51.32 12.58
C ALA A 70 20.17 50.12 13.09
N ALA A 71 20.06 49.93 14.41
CA ALA A 71 19.24 48.87 15.01
C ALA A 71 17.75 49.03 14.68
N VAL A 72 17.22 50.26 14.72
CA VAL A 72 15.83 50.55 14.32
C VAL A 72 15.60 50.24 12.83
N PHE A 73 16.51 50.67 11.96
CA PHE A 73 16.43 50.33 10.53
C PHE A 73 16.46 48.83 10.29
N HIS A 74 17.37 48.11 10.97
CA HIS A 74 17.47 46.66 10.87
C HIS A 74 16.19 45.95 11.31
N ALA A 75 15.60 46.38 12.43
CA ALA A 75 14.33 45.82 12.90
C ALA A 75 13.21 46.00 11.87
N GLN A 76 13.11 47.17 11.23
CA GLN A 76 12.15 47.44 10.17
C GLN A 76 12.41 46.59 8.91
N PHE A 77 13.68 46.39 8.55
CA PHE A 77 14.08 45.53 7.43
C PHE A 77 13.67 44.07 7.66
N VAL A 78 13.97 43.52 8.84
CA VAL A 78 13.61 42.15 9.24
C VAL A 78 12.09 41.99 9.27
N GLN A 79 11.36 42.97 9.79
CA GLN A 79 9.89 42.97 9.80
C GLN A 79 9.30 42.97 8.38
N ALA A 80 9.84 43.77 7.47
CA ALA A 80 9.40 43.79 6.07
C ALA A 80 9.73 42.48 5.35
N LEU A 81 10.88 41.86 5.65
CA LEU A 81 11.28 40.58 5.09
C LEU A 81 10.34 39.46 5.53
N ASP A 82 9.99 39.39 6.81
CA ASP A 82 9.03 38.41 7.34
C ASP A 82 7.64 38.60 6.74
N ALA A 83 7.14 39.84 6.69
CA ALA A 83 5.85 40.15 6.05
C ALA A 83 5.82 39.74 4.57
N SER A 84 6.93 39.91 3.84
CA SER A 84 7.03 39.47 2.46
C SER A 84 7.01 37.94 2.34
N ALA A 85 7.71 37.22 3.22
CA ALA A 85 7.73 35.76 3.23
C ALA A 85 6.33 35.16 3.48
N GLN A 86 5.58 35.76 4.41
CA GLN A 86 4.20 35.38 4.69
C GLN A 86 3.27 35.67 3.51
N ALA A 87 3.44 36.81 2.84
CA ALA A 87 2.66 37.15 1.64
C ALA A 87 2.90 36.14 0.50
N TYR A 88 4.15 35.75 0.24
CA TYR A 88 4.46 34.72 -0.77
C TYR A 88 3.87 33.35 -0.37
N ALA A 89 3.98 32.94 0.88
CA ALA A 89 3.38 31.70 1.36
C ALA A 89 1.84 31.70 1.23
N ALA A 90 1.19 32.83 1.50
CA ALA A 90 -0.25 32.98 1.35
C ALA A 90 -0.70 32.90 -0.12
N VAL A 91 0.06 33.48 -1.05
CA VAL A 91 -0.23 33.40 -2.49
C VAL A 91 -0.08 31.96 -2.99
N GLU A 92 0.95 31.24 -2.57
CA GLU A 92 1.13 29.82 -2.91
C GLU A 92 -0.05 28.97 -2.39
N ALA A 93 -0.47 29.17 -1.13
CA ALA A 93 -1.60 28.47 -0.54
C ALA A 93 -2.94 28.79 -1.25
N ALA A 94 -3.17 30.06 -1.57
CA ALA A 94 -4.35 30.49 -2.31
C ALA A 94 -4.37 29.90 -3.73
N THR A 95 -3.24 29.91 -4.43
CA THR A 95 -3.10 29.36 -5.79
C THR A 95 -3.32 27.85 -5.78
N ALA A 96 -2.77 27.12 -4.80
CA ALA A 96 -3.01 25.69 -4.63
C ALA A 96 -4.50 25.38 -4.41
N SER A 97 -5.19 26.15 -3.55
CA SER A 97 -6.63 25.97 -3.29
C SER A 97 -7.50 26.24 -4.53
N GLN A 98 -7.14 27.26 -5.32
CA GLN A 98 -7.83 27.58 -6.57
C GLN A 98 -7.64 26.49 -7.62
N LEU A 99 -6.42 25.96 -7.78
CA LEU A 99 -6.15 24.85 -8.68
C LEU A 99 -6.91 23.58 -8.26
N GLN A 100 -7.02 23.32 -6.95
CA GLN A 100 -7.76 22.19 -6.42
C GLN A 100 -9.28 22.33 -6.69
N THR A 101 -9.83 23.53 -6.52
CA THR A 101 -11.23 23.85 -6.81
C THR A 101 -11.52 23.74 -8.31
N LEU A 102 -10.67 24.31 -9.16
CA LEU A 102 -10.81 24.20 -10.62
C LEU A 102 -10.77 22.74 -11.09
N GLY A 103 -9.92 21.91 -10.47
CA GLY A 103 -9.88 20.47 -10.72
C GLY A 103 -11.20 19.78 -10.37
N GLN A 104 -11.78 20.12 -9.21
CA GLN A 104 -13.07 19.57 -8.76
C GLN A 104 -14.22 20.00 -9.65
N ASP A 105 -14.29 21.29 -10.04
CA ASP A 105 -15.33 21.82 -10.92
C ASP A 105 -15.28 21.16 -12.30
N THR A 106 -14.08 20.99 -12.85
CA THR A 106 -13.88 20.31 -14.14
C THR A 106 -14.35 18.86 -14.07
N LEU A 107 -14.00 18.12 -13.01
CA LEU A 107 -14.51 16.77 -12.79
C LEU A 107 -16.03 16.76 -12.60
N GLY A 108 -16.58 17.75 -11.92
CA GLY A 108 -18.02 17.96 -11.77
C GLY A 108 -18.73 18.07 -13.11
N VAL A 109 -18.22 18.88 -14.04
CA VAL A 109 -18.76 19.03 -15.40
C VAL A 109 -18.66 17.73 -16.20
N ILE A 110 -17.52 17.04 -16.13
CA ILE A 110 -17.30 15.75 -16.82
C ILE A 110 -18.28 14.69 -16.28
N ASN A 111 -18.46 14.63 -14.97
CA ASN A 111 -19.31 13.64 -14.32
C ASN A 111 -20.79 13.98 -14.37
N ALA A 112 -21.18 15.24 -14.57
CA ALA A 112 -22.58 15.69 -14.49
C ALA A 112 -23.51 14.86 -15.37
N HIS A 113 -23.09 14.55 -16.60
CA HIS A 113 -23.89 13.79 -17.54
C HIS A 113 -24.07 12.33 -17.11
N THR A 114 -23.00 11.65 -16.70
CA THR A 114 -23.09 10.25 -16.28
C THR A 114 -23.74 10.10 -14.91
N GLN A 115 -23.54 11.07 -14.01
CA GLN A 115 -24.22 11.10 -12.73
C GLN A 115 -25.73 11.27 -12.92
N ALA A 116 -26.17 12.13 -13.84
CA ALA A 116 -27.57 12.33 -14.17
C ALA A 116 -28.20 11.10 -14.86
N LEU A 117 -27.48 10.44 -15.77
CA LEU A 117 -28.01 9.34 -16.57
C LEU A 117 -27.89 7.96 -15.90
N LEU A 118 -26.82 7.73 -15.14
CA LEU A 118 -26.43 6.41 -14.64
C LEU A 118 -26.27 6.37 -13.12
N GLY A 119 -26.50 7.50 -12.43
CA GLY A 119 -26.32 7.61 -10.98
C GLY A 119 -24.88 7.42 -10.50
N ARG A 120 -23.91 7.45 -11.42
CA ARG A 120 -22.51 7.17 -11.15
C ARG A 120 -21.57 8.12 -11.90
N PRO A 121 -20.48 8.57 -11.26
CA PRO A 121 -19.51 9.42 -11.93
C PRO A 121 -18.77 8.63 -13.02
N LEU A 122 -18.29 9.31 -14.05
CA LEU A 122 -17.43 8.72 -15.07
C LEU A 122 -16.03 8.49 -14.50
N ILE A 123 -15.53 9.47 -13.74
CA ILE A 123 -14.22 9.50 -13.10
C ILE A 123 -14.38 9.91 -11.64
N GLY A 124 -13.82 9.14 -10.72
CA GLY A 124 -13.79 9.47 -9.30
C GLY A 124 -13.87 8.23 -8.42
N ASN A 125 -13.32 8.32 -7.22
CA ASN A 125 -13.42 7.22 -6.26
C ASN A 125 -14.84 7.13 -5.69
N GLY A 126 -15.22 5.92 -5.27
CA GLY A 126 -16.42 5.72 -4.49
C GLY A 126 -16.30 6.36 -3.11
N ALA A 127 -17.41 6.84 -2.57
CA ALA A 127 -17.45 7.39 -1.22
C ALA A 127 -17.23 6.27 -0.19
N ASP A 128 -16.42 6.52 0.83
CA ASP A 128 -16.28 5.59 1.94
C ASP A 128 -17.62 5.45 2.70
N GLY A 129 -17.85 4.24 3.21
CA GLY A 129 -19.00 3.93 4.05
C GLY A 129 -19.01 4.78 5.33
N THR A 130 -20.21 5.07 5.80
CA THR A 130 -20.46 5.83 7.04
C THR A 130 -21.33 5.02 7.99
N ALA A 131 -21.48 5.48 9.23
CA ALA A 131 -22.38 4.81 10.18
C ALA A 131 -23.82 4.66 9.67
N ALA A 132 -24.32 5.62 8.88
CA ALA A 132 -25.67 5.58 8.30
C ALA A 132 -25.75 4.73 7.01
N HIS A 133 -24.66 4.66 6.25
CA HIS A 133 -24.55 3.89 5.01
C HIS A 133 -23.24 3.09 5.06
N PRO A 134 -23.24 1.90 5.70
CA PRO A 134 -21.99 1.22 6.04
C PRO A 134 -21.17 0.77 4.84
N ASP A 135 -21.80 0.47 3.71
CA ASP A 135 -21.08 -0.01 2.54
C ASP A 135 -20.38 1.15 1.80
N GLY A 136 -19.18 0.85 1.30
CA GLY A 136 -18.45 1.74 0.42
C GLY A 136 -19.15 1.88 -0.94
N GLY A 137 -19.23 3.10 -1.44
CA GLY A 137 -19.80 3.41 -2.74
C GLY A 137 -18.94 2.86 -3.89
N ALA A 138 -19.58 2.62 -5.04
CA ALA A 138 -18.87 2.21 -6.24
C ALA A 138 -18.01 3.34 -6.80
N GLY A 139 -16.83 3.00 -7.31
CA GLY A 139 -15.98 3.91 -8.08
C GLY A 139 -16.62 4.33 -9.40
N GLY A 140 -16.02 5.35 -10.02
CA GLY A 140 -16.43 5.88 -11.31
C GLY A 140 -16.35 4.84 -12.42
N LEU A 141 -17.16 5.01 -13.47
CA LEU A 141 -17.35 4.01 -14.53
C LEU A 141 -16.06 3.70 -15.30
N LEU A 142 -15.22 4.70 -15.59
CA LEU A 142 -13.96 4.51 -16.32
C LEU A 142 -12.76 4.45 -15.40
N TYR A 143 -12.66 5.39 -14.47
CA TYR A 143 -11.54 5.48 -13.56
C TYR A 143 -12.01 5.80 -12.15
N GLY A 144 -11.64 4.96 -11.20
CA GLY A 144 -11.99 5.18 -9.80
C GLY A 144 -11.91 3.92 -8.98
N ASN A 145 -11.30 4.05 -7.80
CA ASN A 145 -11.33 3.01 -6.79
C ASN A 145 -12.72 2.94 -6.15
N GLY A 146 -13.10 1.77 -5.65
CA GLY A 146 -14.26 1.67 -4.77
C GLY A 146 -13.98 2.31 -3.41
N GLY A 147 -15.02 2.82 -2.76
CA GLY A 147 -14.93 3.33 -1.39
C GLY A 147 -14.75 2.21 -0.38
N ASN A 148 -14.08 2.49 0.73
CA ASN A 148 -13.92 1.52 1.82
C ASN A 148 -15.23 1.32 2.58
N GLY A 149 -15.45 0.13 3.10
CA GLY A 149 -16.55 -0.16 4.00
C GLY A 149 -16.33 0.46 5.39
N TYR A 150 -17.42 0.86 6.03
CA TYR A 150 -17.43 1.44 7.36
C TYR A 150 -17.05 0.40 8.42
N SER A 151 -16.19 0.79 9.36
CA SER A 151 -15.87 -0.02 10.54
C SER A 151 -16.60 0.55 11.76
N PRO A 152 -17.64 -0.11 12.29
CA PRO A 152 -18.38 0.41 13.44
C PRO A 152 -17.54 0.40 14.71
N ALA A 153 -17.73 1.43 15.55
CA ALA A 153 -17.15 1.46 16.90
C ALA A 153 -17.96 0.64 17.92
N VAL A 154 -19.20 0.28 17.60
CA VAL A 154 -20.10 -0.47 18.49
C VAL A 154 -19.67 -1.94 18.53
N ALA A 155 -19.51 -2.47 19.76
CA ALA A 155 -19.18 -3.87 20.00
C ALA A 155 -20.18 -4.82 19.30
N GLY A 156 -19.66 -5.79 18.53
CA GLY A 156 -20.47 -6.74 17.77
C GLY A 156 -21.11 -6.17 16.49
N GLY A 157 -20.89 -4.89 16.18
CA GLY A 157 -21.30 -4.32 14.90
C GLY A 157 -20.55 -4.97 13.73
N SER A 158 -21.26 -5.26 12.64
CA SER A 158 -20.63 -5.80 11.42
C SER A 158 -20.02 -4.68 10.58
N GLY A 159 -18.87 -4.94 9.99
CA GLY A 159 -18.23 -4.03 9.05
C GLY A 159 -19.00 -3.97 7.73
N GLY A 160 -19.06 -2.79 7.13
CA GLY A 160 -19.66 -2.61 5.81
C GLY A 160 -18.79 -3.18 4.70
N SER A 161 -19.38 -3.53 3.57
CA SER A 161 -18.64 -4.03 2.41
C SER A 161 -17.87 -2.92 1.72
N GLY A 162 -16.72 -3.24 1.13
CA GLY A 162 -16.00 -2.33 0.24
C GLY A 162 -16.70 -2.19 -1.11
N GLY A 163 -16.65 -1.00 -1.69
CA GLY A 163 -17.24 -0.70 -2.99
C GLY A 163 -16.45 -1.31 -4.15
N ALA A 164 -17.15 -1.63 -5.23
CA ALA A 164 -16.52 -2.08 -6.48
C ALA A 164 -15.89 -0.90 -7.23
N ALA A 165 -14.75 -1.14 -7.89
CA ALA A 165 -14.23 -0.23 -8.91
C ALA A 165 -15.01 -0.32 -10.24
N GLY A 166 -14.77 0.61 -11.16
CA GLY A 166 -15.34 0.60 -12.53
C GLY A 166 -14.48 -0.18 -13.53
N LEU A 167 -14.09 0.47 -14.63
CA LEU A 167 -13.23 -0.14 -15.64
C LEU A 167 -11.78 -0.27 -15.15
N VAL A 168 -11.22 0.82 -14.62
CA VAL A 168 -9.88 0.87 -14.03
C VAL A 168 -9.98 1.40 -12.60
N GLY A 169 -9.41 0.65 -11.65
CA GLY A 169 -9.37 1.03 -10.24
C GLY A 169 -9.34 -0.17 -9.32
N ASN A 170 -8.99 0.04 -8.06
CA ASN A 170 -8.95 -1.00 -7.05
C ASN A 170 -10.28 -1.05 -6.29
N GLY A 171 -10.71 -2.25 -5.91
CA GLY A 171 -11.86 -2.40 -5.02
C GLY A 171 -11.57 -1.82 -3.64
N GLY A 172 -12.58 -1.26 -3.00
CA GLY A 172 -12.47 -0.73 -1.64
C GLY A 172 -12.28 -1.84 -0.62
N ALA A 173 -11.57 -1.56 0.46
CA ALA A 173 -11.44 -2.52 1.55
C ALA A 173 -12.79 -2.72 2.27
N GLY A 174 -13.07 -3.93 2.73
CA GLY A 174 -14.19 -4.19 3.64
C GLY A 174 -13.90 -3.62 5.03
N GLY A 175 -14.94 -3.10 5.67
CA GLY A 175 -14.86 -2.60 7.03
C GLY A 175 -14.62 -3.71 8.04
N ASN A 176 -13.85 -3.42 9.09
CA ASN A 176 -13.68 -4.35 10.20
C ASN A 176 -14.92 -4.37 11.07
N ALA A 177 -15.20 -5.50 11.71
CA ALA A 177 -16.20 -5.56 12.77
C ALA A 177 -15.80 -4.69 13.98
N GLY A 178 -16.78 -4.28 14.76
CA GLY A 178 -16.56 -3.48 15.96
C GLY A 178 -15.88 -4.27 17.08
N ALA A 179 -14.86 -3.64 17.68
CA ALA A 179 -14.04 -4.25 18.72
C ALA A 179 -14.83 -4.55 20.01
N GLY A 180 -14.45 -5.62 20.71
CA GLY A 180 -14.93 -5.88 22.08
C GLY A 180 -16.32 -6.52 22.23
N GLY A 181 -16.94 -7.00 21.14
CA GLY A 181 -18.20 -7.75 21.18
C GLY A 181 -18.11 -9.15 20.58
N VAL A 182 -19.05 -10.02 20.96
CA VAL A 182 -19.24 -11.34 20.35
C VAL A 182 -20.09 -11.18 19.07
N GLY A 183 -19.68 -11.81 17.98
CA GLY A 183 -20.54 -12.00 16.80
C GLY A 183 -20.66 -10.83 15.83
N GLY A 184 -19.58 -10.09 15.53
CA GLY A 184 -19.55 -9.12 14.43
C GLY A 184 -18.80 -9.65 13.21
N ASN A 185 -19.37 -9.55 12.01
CA ASN A 185 -18.72 -9.99 10.78
C ASN A 185 -17.85 -8.88 10.19
N GLY A 186 -16.75 -9.28 9.56
CA GLY A 186 -15.99 -8.37 8.71
C GLY A 186 -16.70 -8.15 7.37
N GLY A 187 -16.64 -6.94 6.84
CA GLY A 187 -17.21 -6.62 5.53
C GLY A 187 -16.39 -7.24 4.40
N ALA A 188 -17.04 -7.65 3.31
CA ALA A 188 -16.31 -8.15 2.14
C ALA A 188 -15.52 -7.02 1.47
N GLY A 189 -14.36 -7.34 0.88
CA GLY A 189 -13.65 -6.42 0.01
C GLY A 189 -14.36 -6.25 -1.34
N GLY A 190 -14.32 -5.04 -1.88
CA GLY A 190 -14.92 -4.73 -3.17
C GLY A 190 -14.14 -5.31 -4.35
N SER A 191 -14.79 -5.53 -5.48
CA SER A 191 -14.11 -6.01 -6.69
C SER A 191 -13.20 -4.94 -7.30
N GLY A 192 -12.05 -5.36 -7.82
CA GLY A 192 -11.18 -4.54 -8.66
C GLY A 192 -11.83 -4.20 -10.00
N GLY A 193 -11.18 -3.30 -10.73
CA GLY A 193 -11.68 -2.80 -12.00
C GLY A 193 -11.78 -3.90 -13.04
N TRP A 194 -12.77 -3.81 -13.93
CA TRP A 194 -13.02 -4.84 -14.94
C TRP A 194 -11.81 -5.06 -15.86
N LEU A 195 -11.13 -4.00 -16.28
CA LEU A 195 -9.94 -4.08 -17.14
C LEU A 195 -8.67 -4.24 -16.31
N TYR A 196 -8.49 -3.36 -15.33
CA TYR A 196 -7.28 -3.32 -14.51
C TYR A 196 -7.60 -2.88 -13.08
N GLY A 197 -7.11 -3.66 -12.13
CA GLY A 197 -7.10 -3.28 -10.72
C GLY A 197 -7.20 -4.47 -9.78
N THR A 198 -6.83 -4.24 -8.53
CA THR A 198 -6.85 -5.28 -7.50
C THR A 198 -8.18 -5.31 -6.77
N GLY A 199 -8.58 -6.49 -6.32
CA GLY A 199 -9.68 -6.59 -5.37
C GLY A 199 -9.31 -5.99 -4.01
N GLY A 200 -10.30 -5.46 -3.31
CA GLY A 200 -10.14 -4.91 -1.96
C GLY A 200 -9.94 -6.02 -0.93
N ALA A 201 -9.22 -5.73 0.15
CA ALA A 201 -9.09 -6.69 1.26
C ALA A 201 -10.44 -6.86 1.98
N GLY A 202 -10.71 -8.06 2.50
CA GLY A 202 -11.82 -8.29 3.40
C GLY A 202 -11.53 -7.74 4.80
N GLY A 203 -12.58 -7.28 5.47
CA GLY A 203 -12.50 -6.77 6.83
C GLY A 203 -12.35 -7.86 7.87
N ASN A 204 -11.71 -7.55 8.99
CA ASN A 204 -11.54 -8.49 10.09
C ASN A 204 -12.85 -8.72 10.86
N ALA A 205 -13.02 -9.91 11.42
CA ALA A 205 -14.18 -10.22 12.26
C ALA A 205 -13.96 -9.85 13.74
N GLY A 206 -15.08 -9.72 14.45
CA GLY A 206 -15.13 -9.72 15.91
C GLY A 206 -15.08 -11.15 16.46
N ALA A 207 -15.06 -11.30 17.79
CA ALA A 207 -14.94 -12.60 18.43
C ALA A 207 -16.09 -13.55 18.01
N GLY A 208 -15.77 -14.70 17.41
CA GLY A 208 -16.75 -15.68 16.91
C GLY A 208 -17.46 -15.29 15.61
N GLY A 209 -17.13 -14.14 15.01
CA GLY A 209 -17.67 -13.70 13.72
C GLY A 209 -16.92 -14.30 12.52
N ILE A 210 -17.49 -14.15 11.32
CA ILE A 210 -16.85 -14.55 10.07
C ILE A 210 -16.17 -13.32 9.46
N ALA A 211 -14.89 -13.44 9.11
CA ALA A 211 -14.17 -12.35 8.50
C ALA A 211 -14.55 -12.19 7.03
N GLY A 212 -14.43 -10.98 6.51
CA GLY A 212 -14.82 -10.65 5.15
C GLY A 212 -13.93 -11.35 4.12
N ASN A 213 -14.52 -11.79 3.03
CA ASN A 213 -13.75 -12.29 1.90
C ASN A 213 -13.05 -11.13 1.20
N GLY A 214 -11.88 -11.38 0.62
CA GLY A 214 -11.24 -10.46 -0.31
C GLY A 214 -12.01 -10.34 -1.61
N GLY A 215 -12.00 -9.15 -2.21
CA GLY A 215 -12.62 -8.89 -3.49
C GLY A 215 -11.87 -9.55 -4.64
N ALA A 216 -12.58 -9.93 -5.70
CA ALA A 216 -11.96 -10.44 -6.92
C ALA A 216 -11.38 -9.30 -7.77
N ALA A 217 -10.33 -9.59 -8.54
CA ALA A 217 -9.90 -8.74 -9.65
C ALA A 217 -10.73 -9.00 -10.93
N GLY A 218 -10.66 -8.08 -11.90
CA GLY A 218 -11.30 -8.22 -13.20
C GLY A 218 -10.47 -9.03 -14.21
N LEU A 219 -10.04 -8.39 -15.30
CA LEU A 219 -9.25 -9.02 -16.35
C LEU A 219 -7.76 -9.12 -15.97
N ILE A 220 -7.20 -8.03 -15.46
CA ILE A 220 -5.81 -7.94 -15.00
C ILE A 220 -5.78 -7.38 -13.57
N GLY A 221 -5.15 -8.11 -12.65
CA GLY A 221 -4.97 -7.64 -11.28
C GLY A 221 -5.00 -8.77 -10.26
N THR A 222 -4.65 -8.45 -9.01
CA THR A 222 -4.58 -9.43 -7.93
C THR A 222 -5.88 -9.45 -7.13
N GLY A 223 -6.30 -10.63 -6.69
CA GLY A 223 -7.38 -10.74 -5.71
C GLY A 223 -7.01 -10.11 -4.37
N GLY A 224 -7.99 -9.56 -3.67
CA GLY A 224 -7.79 -9.00 -2.34
C GLY A 224 -7.58 -10.11 -1.30
N ALA A 225 -6.85 -9.81 -0.22
CA ALA A 225 -6.70 -10.76 0.88
C ALA A 225 -8.03 -10.92 1.65
N GLY A 226 -8.29 -12.10 2.20
CA GLY A 226 -9.38 -12.31 3.15
C GLY A 226 -9.05 -11.71 4.52
N GLY A 227 -10.09 -11.29 5.24
CA GLY A 227 -9.98 -10.73 6.58
C GLY A 227 -9.63 -11.78 7.63
N ILE A 228 -9.10 -11.33 8.75
CA ILE A 228 -8.67 -12.20 9.86
C ILE A 228 -9.84 -12.44 10.83
N GLY A 229 -10.03 -13.69 11.24
CA GLY A 229 -10.97 -14.08 12.29
C GLY A 229 -10.47 -13.72 13.70
N ALA A 230 -11.40 -13.57 14.65
CA ALA A 230 -11.07 -13.36 16.07
C ALA A 230 -11.88 -14.33 16.96
N GLY A 231 -11.31 -14.79 18.08
CA GLY A 231 -11.91 -15.86 18.89
C GLY A 231 -12.22 -17.10 18.02
N HIS A 232 -13.32 -17.80 18.25
CA HIS A 232 -13.76 -18.92 17.39
C HIS A 232 -14.16 -18.52 15.94
N GLY A 233 -13.79 -17.31 15.49
CA GLY A 233 -14.14 -16.75 14.20
C GLY A 233 -13.31 -17.30 13.05
N VAL A 234 -13.94 -17.43 11.89
CA VAL A 234 -13.35 -17.99 10.66
C VAL A 234 -12.66 -16.89 9.86
N GLY A 235 -11.48 -17.19 9.32
CA GLY A 235 -10.77 -16.30 8.39
C GLY A 235 -11.48 -16.21 7.03
N GLY A 236 -11.48 -15.02 6.44
CA GLY A 236 -12.12 -14.79 5.14
C GLY A 236 -11.35 -15.44 4.00
N ALA A 237 -12.05 -15.85 2.95
CA ALA A 237 -11.37 -16.34 1.75
C ALA A 237 -10.66 -15.20 1.01
N GLY A 238 -9.54 -15.50 0.37
CA GLY A 238 -8.89 -14.60 -0.57
C GLY A 238 -9.71 -14.45 -1.85
N GLY A 239 -9.65 -13.27 -2.45
CA GLY A 239 -10.32 -12.96 -3.70
C GLY A 239 -9.65 -13.61 -4.90
N GLN A 240 -10.40 -13.83 -5.97
CA GLN A 240 -9.86 -14.38 -7.21
C GLN A 240 -8.92 -13.37 -7.90
N GLY A 241 -7.83 -13.88 -8.49
CA GLY A 241 -6.95 -13.11 -9.38
C GLY A 241 -7.60 -12.81 -10.72
N GLY A 242 -6.96 -11.95 -11.51
CA GLY A 242 -7.47 -11.50 -12.80
C GLY A 242 -7.65 -12.66 -13.78
N LEU A 243 -8.70 -12.60 -14.61
CA LEU A 243 -9.05 -13.65 -15.55
C LEU A 243 -7.90 -13.95 -16.54
N LEU A 244 -7.20 -12.92 -17.03
CA LEU A 244 -6.09 -13.07 -17.96
C LEU A 244 -4.74 -13.12 -17.24
N TYR A 245 -4.51 -12.18 -16.34
CA TYR A 245 -3.26 -12.09 -15.58
C TYR A 245 -3.52 -11.62 -14.15
N GLY A 246 -3.05 -12.39 -13.19
CA GLY A 246 -3.06 -11.97 -11.79
C GLY A 246 -3.04 -13.10 -10.80
N THR A 247 -2.61 -12.78 -9.58
CA THR A 247 -2.52 -13.74 -8.49
C THR A 247 -3.81 -13.73 -7.68
N GLY A 248 -4.20 -14.90 -7.18
CA GLY A 248 -5.24 -14.96 -6.16
C GLY A 248 -4.81 -14.31 -4.85
N GLY A 249 -5.77 -13.77 -4.11
CA GLY A 249 -5.53 -13.19 -2.79
C GLY A 249 -5.29 -14.26 -1.73
N ALA A 250 -4.54 -13.95 -0.69
CA ALA A 250 -4.36 -14.87 0.44
C ALA A 250 -5.65 -15.00 1.24
N GLY A 251 -5.91 -16.19 1.78
CA GLY A 251 -6.92 -16.40 2.80
C GLY A 251 -6.51 -15.77 4.13
N GLY A 252 -7.47 -15.26 4.88
CA GLY A 252 -7.24 -14.71 6.20
C GLY A 252 -7.08 -15.81 7.25
N ASN A 253 -6.30 -15.55 8.30
CA ASN A 253 -6.15 -16.51 9.40
C ASN A 253 -7.46 -16.63 10.20
N GLY A 254 -7.72 -17.81 10.75
CA GLY A 254 -8.77 -18.01 11.76
C GLY A 254 -8.38 -17.40 13.10
N GLY A 255 -9.37 -17.11 13.94
CA GLY A 255 -9.12 -16.79 15.35
C GLY A 255 -8.92 -18.06 16.18
N VAL A 256 -8.72 -17.96 17.50
CA VAL A 256 -8.56 -19.12 18.40
C VAL A 256 -9.74 -20.09 18.29
N GLY A 257 -9.47 -21.28 17.75
CA GLY A 257 -10.44 -22.34 17.46
C GLY A 257 -11.21 -22.16 16.15
N GLY A 258 -10.88 -21.14 15.37
CA GLY A 258 -11.44 -20.85 14.05
C GLY A 258 -10.55 -21.34 12.91
N ILE A 259 -11.21 -21.64 11.79
CA ILE A 259 -10.59 -22.17 10.57
C ILE A 259 -9.99 -21.01 9.76
N GLY A 260 -8.84 -21.25 9.13
CA GLY A 260 -8.23 -20.34 8.17
C GLY A 260 -8.99 -20.27 6.85
N GLY A 261 -9.07 -19.09 6.24
CA GLY A 261 -9.73 -18.87 4.97
C GLY A 261 -8.98 -19.51 3.81
N GLN A 262 -9.70 -19.88 2.75
CA GLN A 262 -9.08 -20.40 1.53
C GLN A 262 -8.32 -19.30 0.78
N GLY A 263 -7.24 -19.65 0.09
CA GLY A 263 -6.60 -18.77 -0.87
C GLY A 263 -7.43 -18.64 -2.16
N GLY A 264 -7.41 -17.46 -2.77
CA GLY A 264 -8.04 -17.22 -4.07
C GLY A 264 -7.29 -17.93 -5.20
N ALA A 265 -8.00 -18.38 -6.23
CA ALA A 265 -7.37 -18.92 -7.43
C ALA A 265 -6.89 -17.79 -8.37
N ALA A 266 -5.94 -18.12 -9.24
CA ALA A 266 -5.60 -17.31 -10.41
C ALA A 266 -6.49 -17.67 -11.61
N GLY A 267 -6.53 -16.79 -12.61
CA GLY A 267 -7.23 -17.03 -13.88
C GLY A 267 -6.41 -17.84 -14.88
N LEU A 268 -6.05 -17.22 -16.01
CA LEU A 268 -5.28 -17.87 -17.07
C LEU A 268 -3.79 -17.94 -16.74
N ILE A 269 -3.23 -16.81 -16.28
CA ILE A 269 -1.83 -16.66 -15.91
C ILE A 269 -1.75 -16.06 -14.51
N GLY A 270 -1.04 -16.72 -13.59
CA GLY A 270 -0.79 -16.21 -12.25
C GLY A 270 -0.77 -17.30 -11.19
N THR A 271 -0.38 -16.93 -9.98
CA THR A 271 -0.26 -17.87 -8.88
C THR A 271 -1.50 -17.86 -8.01
N GLY A 272 -1.90 -19.03 -7.50
CA GLY A 272 -2.91 -19.11 -6.46
C GLY A 272 -2.45 -18.42 -5.17
N GLY A 273 -3.40 -17.85 -4.42
CA GLY A 273 -3.14 -17.27 -3.12
C GLY A 273 -2.93 -18.34 -2.05
N ALA A 274 -2.14 -18.04 -1.02
CA ALA A 274 -1.98 -18.97 0.10
C ALA A 274 -3.28 -19.10 0.91
N GLY A 275 -3.52 -20.27 1.50
CA GLY A 275 -4.54 -20.46 2.52
C GLY A 275 -4.13 -19.79 3.84
N GLY A 276 -5.13 -19.32 4.60
CA GLY A 276 -4.93 -18.76 5.93
C GLY A 276 -4.65 -19.85 6.96
N ASN A 277 -3.91 -19.53 8.01
CA ASN A 277 -3.67 -20.49 9.09
C ASN A 277 -4.91 -20.63 9.98
N GLY A 278 -5.13 -21.84 10.50
CA GLY A 278 -6.01 -22.04 11.64
C GLY A 278 -5.34 -21.57 12.94
N ALA A 279 -6.14 -21.41 14.00
CA ALA A 279 -5.61 -21.15 15.35
C ALA A 279 -6.36 -21.98 16.39
N GLY A 280 -5.74 -22.23 17.55
CA GLY A 280 -6.29 -23.17 18.54
C GLY A 280 -6.45 -24.57 17.93
N ASN A 281 -7.64 -25.14 17.96
CA ASN A 281 -7.97 -26.42 17.31
C ASN A 281 -8.50 -26.25 15.87
N GLY A 282 -8.46 -25.03 15.30
CA GLY A 282 -8.99 -24.75 13.98
C GLY A 282 -8.06 -25.19 12.85
N ASP A 283 -8.65 -25.57 11.72
CA ASP A 283 -7.92 -26.09 10.55
C ASP A 283 -7.31 -24.97 9.71
N GLY A 284 -6.25 -25.30 8.97
CA GLY A 284 -5.66 -24.44 7.96
C GLY A 284 -6.51 -24.38 6.69
N GLY A 285 -6.55 -23.21 6.05
CA GLY A 285 -7.23 -23.00 4.78
C GLY A 285 -6.49 -23.61 3.60
N VAL A 286 -7.22 -24.06 2.59
CA VAL A 286 -6.65 -24.60 1.35
C VAL A 286 -6.00 -23.48 0.53
N GLY A 287 -4.85 -23.76 -0.09
CA GLY A 287 -4.22 -22.87 -1.05
C GLY A 287 -4.99 -22.76 -2.37
N GLY A 288 -5.01 -21.57 -2.96
CA GLY A 288 -5.71 -21.32 -4.21
C GLY A 288 -5.07 -21.99 -5.42
N GLN A 289 -5.86 -22.24 -6.45
CA GLN A 289 -5.36 -22.84 -7.69
C GLN A 289 -4.47 -21.85 -8.48
N GLY A 290 -3.42 -22.35 -9.10
CA GLY A 290 -2.59 -21.61 -10.06
C GLY A 290 -3.30 -21.41 -11.39
N GLY A 291 -2.71 -20.56 -12.23
CA GLY A 291 -3.29 -20.20 -13.53
C GLY A 291 -3.44 -21.41 -14.46
N LEU A 292 -4.52 -21.42 -15.25
CA LEU A 292 -4.83 -22.52 -16.16
C LEU A 292 -3.70 -22.81 -17.16
N LEU A 293 -3.02 -21.78 -17.67
CA LEU A 293 -1.92 -21.91 -18.63
C LEU A 293 -0.57 -21.85 -17.94
N TYR A 294 -0.37 -20.85 -17.09
CA TYR A 294 0.89 -20.64 -16.40
C TYR A 294 0.67 -20.13 -14.98
N GLY A 295 1.25 -20.84 -14.02
CA GLY A 295 1.39 -20.35 -12.66
C GLY A 295 1.26 -21.46 -11.63
N SER A 296 1.85 -21.21 -10.47
CA SER A 296 1.88 -22.17 -9.36
C SER A 296 0.62 -22.11 -8.52
N GLY A 297 0.24 -23.23 -7.93
CA GLY A 297 -0.74 -23.24 -6.87
C GLY A 297 -0.24 -22.54 -5.61
N GLY A 298 -1.16 -22.03 -4.81
CA GLY A 298 -0.88 -21.40 -3.52
C GLY A 298 -0.60 -22.43 -2.43
N ALA A 299 0.19 -22.07 -1.44
CA ALA A 299 0.44 -22.95 -0.29
C ALA A 299 -0.82 -23.10 0.57
N GLY A 300 -1.00 -24.27 1.18
CA GLY A 300 -2.00 -24.48 2.23
C GLY A 300 -1.60 -23.81 3.54
N GLY A 301 -2.59 -23.40 4.32
CA GLY A 301 -2.40 -22.82 5.64
C GLY A 301 -2.06 -23.88 6.68
N ASN A 302 -1.31 -23.52 7.71
CA ASN A 302 -1.02 -24.42 8.82
C ASN A 302 -2.26 -24.66 9.69
N GLY A 303 -2.34 -25.82 10.32
CA GLY A 303 -3.34 -26.11 11.34
C GLY A 303 -3.04 -25.39 12.66
N GLY A 304 -4.07 -25.18 13.47
CA GLY A 304 -3.94 -24.54 14.78
C GLY A 304 -3.16 -25.40 15.77
N ALA A 305 -2.41 -24.75 16.67
CA ALA A 305 -1.48 -25.38 17.61
C ALA A 305 -2.08 -26.49 18.51
N ALA A 306 -3.40 -26.49 18.74
CA ALA A 306 -4.10 -27.41 19.64
C ALA A 306 -4.74 -28.61 18.91
N GLY A 307 -4.22 -29.01 17.74
CA GLY A 307 -4.70 -30.20 17.02
C GLY A 307 -5.36 -29.94 15.67
N GLY A 308 -5.27 -28.72 15.13
CA GLY A 308 -5.87 -28.40 13.83
C GLY A 308 -5.17 -29.14 12.69
N THR A 309 -5.95 -29.62 11.73
CA THR A 309 -5.43 -30.19 10.49
C THR A 309 -4.96 -29.06 9.58
N ALA A 310 -3.96 -29.32 8.76
CA ALA A 310 -3.46 -28.31 7.85
C ALA A 310 -4.16 -28.31 6.50
N GLY A 311 -4.12 -27.15 5.86
CA GLY A 311 -4.69 -26.93 4.55
C GLY A 311 -3.87 -27.58 3.45
N GLN A 312 -4.59 -28.05 2.44
CA GLN A 312 -4.02 -28.60 1.21
C GLN A 312 -3.36 -27.50 0.37
N GLY A 313 -2.28 -27.84 -0.35
CA GLY A 313 -1.71 -26.96 -1.37
C GLY A 313 -2.58 -26.90 -2.63
N GLY A 314 -2.64 -25.73 -3.27
CA GLY A 314 -3.34 -25.56 -4.55
C GLY A 314 -2.60 -26.25 -5.70
N ALA A 315 -3.32 -26.74 -6.70
CA ALA A 315 -2.72 -27.30 -7.90
C ALA A 315 -2.32 -26.20 -8.91
N ALA A 316 -1.37 -26.51 -9.78
CA ALA A 316 -1.10 -25.74 -10.99
C ALA A 316 -1.95 -26.22 -12.17
N GLY A 317 -2.08 -25.39 -13.22
CA GLY A 317 -2.78 -25.74 -14.46
C GLY A 317 -1.91 -26.52 -15.44
N LEU A 318 -1.63 -25.94 -16.61
CA LEU A 318 -0.82 -26.56 -17.66
C LEU A 318 0.68 -26.53 -17.36
N ILE A 319 1.18 -25.35 -16.97
CA ILE A 319 2.58 -25.10 -16.61
C ILE A 319 2.65 -24.44 -15.24
N GLY A 320 3.41 -25.00 -14.32
CA GLY A 320 3.58 -24.43 -12.98
C GLY A 320 3.73 -25.49 -11.91
N THR A 321 4.19 -25.10 -10.72
CA THR A 321 4.37 -26.03 -9.60
C THR A 321 3.12 -26.08 -8.72
N GLY A 322 2.81 -27.24 -8.17
CA GLY A 322 1.83 -27.33 -7.10
C GLY A 322 2.28 -26.56 -5.86
N GLY A 323 1.32 -26.01 -5.11
CA GLY A 323 1.57 -25.35 -3.84
C GLY A 323 1.90 -26.37 -2.75
N ALA A 324 2.73 -26.00 -1.78
CA ALA A 324 3.01 -26.87 -0.63
C ALA A 324 1.77 -27.01 0.26
N GLY A 325 1.59 -28.18 0.89
CA GLY A 325 0.62 -28.35 1.97
C GLY A 325 1.08 -27.66 3.25
N GLY A 326 0.13 -27.31 4.11
CA GLY A 326 0.43 -26.71 5.42
C GLY A 326 0.89 -27.75 6.44
N ASN A 327 1.52 -27.30 7.52
CA ASN A 327 1.90 -28.18 8.63
C ASN A 327 0.77 -28.30 9.65
N GLY A 328 0.47 -29.53 10.08
CA GLY A 328 -0.40 -29.82 11.20
C GLY A 328 0.29 -29.50 12.53
N ALA A 329 -0.48 -29.41 13.61
CA ALA A 329 0.05 -29.22 14.96
C ALA A 329 -0.74 -30.04 15.98
N GLY A 330 -0.14 -30.33 17.15
CA GLY A 330 -0.76 -31.24 18.13
C GLY A 330 -0.95 -32.63 17.54
N ASN A 331 -2.19 -33.15 17.54
CA ASN A 331 -2.53 -34.42 16.86
C ASN A 331 -3.01 -34.22 15.41
N GLY A 332 -2.94 -33.00 14.88
CA GLY A 332 -3.46 -32.66 13.54
C GLY A 332 -2.55 -33.14 12.41
N ASP A 333 -3.16 -33.54 11.30
CA ASP A 333 -2.46 -34.01 10.11
C ASP A 333 -1.87 -32.84 9.30
N GLY A 334 -0.77 -33.11 8.61
CA GLY A 334 -0.20 -32.23 7.59
C GLY A 334 -1.04 -32.25 6.31
N GLY A 335 -1.07 -31.13 5.59
CA GLY A 335 -1.78 -31.02 4.33
C GLY A 335 -0.97 -31.64 3.21
N ASP A 336 -1.62 -32.25 2.23
CA ASP A 336 -0.96 -32.70 1.01
C ASP A 336 -0.51 -31.50 0.15
N GLY A 337 0.53 -31.73 -0.63
CA GLY A 337 0.96 -30.80 -1.66
C GLY A 337 0.03 -30.83 -2.87
N GLY A 338 -0.15 -29.69 -3.51
CA GLY A 338 -0.94 -29.56 -4.72
C GLY A 338 -0.28 -30.23 -5.93
N LEU A 339 -1.08 -30.57 -6.93
CA LEU A 339 -0.58 -31.17 -8.17
C LEU A 339 0.26 -30.18 -8.98
N GLY A 340 1.31 -30.68 -9.63
CA GLY A 340 2.12 -29.94 -10.59
C GLY A 340 1.42 -29.77 -11.94
N GLY A 341 1.95 -28.87 -12.77
CA GLY A 341 1.38 -28.56 -14.07
C GLY A 341 1.39 -29.78 -15.00
N TRP A 342 0.28 -30.01 -15.71
CA TRP A 342 0.07 -31.22 -16.52
C TRP A 342 1.20 -31.46 -17.54
N LEU A 343 1.64 -30.40 -18.23
CA LEU A 343 2.71 -30.48 -19.22
C LEU A 343 4.08 -30.31 -18.57
N TYR A 344 4.21 -29.33 -17.67
CA TYR A 344 5.47 -29.04 -16.99
C TYR A 344 5.25 -28.46 -15.60
N GLY A 345 5.81 -29.14 -14.60
CA GLY A 345 5.92 -28.66 -13.24
C GLY A 345 5.85 -29.76 -12.20
N ALA A 346 6.63 -29.58 -11.13
CA ALA A 346 6.60 -30.49 -9.98
C ALA A 346 5.33 -30.27 -9.14
N GLY A 347 4.84 -31.31 -8.50
CA GLY A 347 3.86 -31.14 -7.43
C GLY A 347 4.48 -30.46 -6.21
N GLY A 348 3.61 -29.97 -5.33
CA GLY A 348 4.00 -29.36 -4.07
C GLY A 348 4.46 -30.41 -3.06
N ALA A 349 5.29 -29.98 -2.12
CA ALA A 349 5.62 -30.81 -0.97
C ALA A 349 4.39 -30.95 -0.06
N GLY A 350 4.20 -32.13 0.54
CA GLY A 350 3.28 -32.29 1.66
C GLY A 350 3.82 -31.62 2.92
N GLY A 351 2.92 -31.26 3.83
CA GLY A 351 3.26 -30.66 5.12
C GLY A 351 3.49 -31.71 6.20
N ASN A 352 4.19 -31.31 7.26
CA ASN A 352 4.44 -32.19 8.40
C ASN A 352 3.18 -32.39 9.25
N GLY A 353 3.00 -33.58 9.82
CA GLY A 353 1.99 -33.82 10.85
C GLY A 353 2.38 -33.28 12.22
N GLY A 354 1.42 -33.17 13.13
CA GLY A 354 1.64 -32.71 14.50
C GLY A 354 2.32 -33.74 15.41
N GLY A 355 3.12 -33.25 16.37
CA GLY A 355 3.92 -34.06 17.31
C GLY A 355 3.25 -34.40 18.65
N GLY A 356 1.93 -34.24 18.79
CA GLY A 356 1.17 -34.57 20.00
C GLY A 356 1.08 -36.08 20.25
N GLY A 357 0.65 -36.49 21.46
CA GLY A 357 0.63 -37.91 21.89
C GLY A 357 -0.16 -38.88 20.99
N GLY A 358 -1.00 -38.38 20.07
CA GLY A 358 -1.46 -39.10 18.89
C GLY A 358 -0.68 -38.64 17.66
N ARG A 359 0.02 -39.56 16.98
CA ARG A 359 0.88 -39.25 15.84
C ARG A 359 0.05 -38.65 14.70
N GLY A 360 0.09 -37.33 14.50
CA GLY A 360 -0.45 -36.72 13.29
C GLY A 360 0.30 -37.25 12.07
N ALA A 361 -0.42 -37.60 11.02
CA ALA A 361 0.19 -38.06 9.77
C ALA A 361 0.78 -36.86 9.01
N GLY A 362 1.91 -37.07 8.34
CA GLY A 362 2.40 -36.12 7.34
C GLY A 362 1.53 -36.16 6.10
N GLY A 363 1.39 -35.01 5.43
CA GLY A 363 0.71 -34.92 4.14
C GLY A 363 1.54 -35.53 3.02
N GLY A 364 0.86 -36.09 2.03
CA GLY A 364 1.46 -36.61 0.81
C GLY A 364 2.02 -35.49 -0.08
N GLY A 365 3.10 -35.76 -0.82
CA GLY A 365 3.54 -34.87 -1.89
C GLY A 365 2.58 -34.90 -3.08
N GLY A 366 2.40 -33.76 -3.76
CA GLY A 366 1.61 -33.68 -4.97
C GLY A 366 2.28 -34.39 -6.15
N GLY A 367 1.50 -35.08 -6.98
CA GLY A 367 1.99 -35.66 -8.23
C GLY A 367 2.43 -34.59 -9.23
N GLY A 368 3.55 -34.80 -9.93
CA GLY A 368 4.00 -33.95 -11.04
C GLY A 368 3.32 -34.30 -12.37
N GLY A 369 3.37 -33.38 -13.34
CA GLY A 369 2.92 -33.65 -14.71
C GLY A 369 3.76 -34.74 -15.40
N ALA A 370 3.11 -35.64 -16.12
CA ALA A 370 3.82 -36.64 -16.93
C ALA A 370 4.47 -35.92 -18.12
N PRO A 371 5.79 -36.05 -18.35
CA PRO A 371 6.42 -35.42 -19.50
C PRO A 371 5.76 -35.94 -20.78
N ALA A 372 5.23 -35.04 -21.60
CA ALA A 372 4.77 -35.38 -22.93
C ALA A 372 5.98 -35.83 -23.74
N VAL A 373 6.23 -37.14 -23.81
CA VAL A 373 7.21 -37.71 -24.73
C VAL A 373 6.69 -37.44 -26.13
N TYR A 374 7.23 -36.42 -26.79
CA TYR A 374 7.07 -36.27 -28.23
C TYR A 374 7.79 -37.44 -28.90
N THR A 375 7.07 -38.51 -29.20
CA THR A 375 7.55 -39.52 -30.13
C THR A 375 7.46 -38.90 -31.53
N PRO A 376 8.59 -38.57 -32.21
CA PRO A 376 8.51 -38.10 -33.58
C PRO A 376 7.79 -39.16 -34.41
N ARG A 377 6.82 -38.72 -35.21
CA ARG A 377 6.12 -39.59 -36.17
C ARG A 377 7.19 -40.28 -37.03
N PRO A 378 7.21 -41.61 -37.16
CA PRO A 378 8.20 -42.27 -38.00
C PRO A 378 8.10 -41.71 -39.42
N ALA A 379 9.25 -41.37 -40.00
CA ALA A 379 9.34 -40.86 -41.35
C ALA A 379 8.56 -41.79 -42.30
N ARG A 380 7.68 -41.22 -43.14
CA ARG A 380 7.03 -42.00 -44.19
C ARG A 380 8.11 -42.67 -45.04
N PRO A 381 8.03 -43.98 -45.33
CA PRO A 381 8.96 -44.64 -46.23
C PRO A 381 8.95 -43.93 -47.59
N ALA A 382 10.15 -43.68 -48.12
CA ALA A 382 10.30 -43.18 -49.49
C ALA A 382 9.65 -44.17 -50.48
N PRO A 383 8.94 -43.69 -51.53
CA PRO A 383 8.36 -44.59 -52.53
C PRO A 383 9.48 -45.36 -53.24
N PRO A 384 9.28 -46.65 -53.57
CA PRO A 384 10.32 -47.48 -54.16
C PRO A 384 10.76 -46.92 -55.52
N GLY A 385 12.09 -46.76 -55.66
CA GLY A 385 12.74 -46.27 -56.86
C GLY A 385 12.43 -47.13 -58.07
N ARG A 386 11.95 -46.50 -59.15
CA ARG A 386 11.89 -47.12 -60.47
C ARG A 386 13.32 -47.26 -61.01
N ALA A 387 13.78 -48.49 -61.14
CA ALA A 387 14.96 -48.82 -61.92
C ALA A 387 14.71 -48.42 -63.38
N LEU A 388 15.37 -47.35 -63.83
CA LEU A 388 15.55 -47.06 -65.26
C LEU A 388 16.86 -47.72 -65.67
N GLY A 389 16.75 -48.85 -66.37
CA GLY A 389 17.88 -49.48 -67.03
C GLY A 389 18.45 -48.56 -68.10
N TRP A 390 19.75 -48.33 -68.05
CA TRP A 390 20.52 -47.76 -69.15
C TRP A 390 21.55 -48.78 -69.60
N THR A 391 21.32 -49.29 -70.80
CA THR A 391 22.16 -50.20 -71.56
C THR A 391 23.50 -49.53 -71.89
N LEU A 392 24.59 -50.29 -71.79
CA LEU A 392 25.94 -49.94 -72.25
C LEU A 392 25.95 -49.52 -73.73
N LEU A 393 26.74 -48.48 -74.05
CA LEU A 393 27.53 -48.42 -75.28
C LEU A 393 28.84 -47.67 -75.02
N SER A 394 29.94 -48.43 -75.18
CA SER A 394 31.35 -48.07 -75.45
C SER A 394 31.95 -46.80 -74.86
#